data_AF-A0A0C1HSB9-F1
#
_entry.id   AF-A0A0C1HSB9-F1
#
_cell.length_a   1.000
_cell.length_b   1.000
_cell.length_c   1.000
_cell.angle_alpha   90.00
_cell.angle_beta   90.00
_cell.angle_gamma   90.00
#
_symmetry.space_group_name_H-M   'P 1'
#
loop_
_entity.id
_entity.type
_entity.pdbx_description
1 polymer ?
#
loop_
_entity_poly.entity_id
_entity_poly.type
_entity_poly.pdbx_seq_one_letter_code
_entity_poly.pdbx_strand_id
1 'polypeptide(L)' 'MPHVYLSWFIPSLHQKTSYLNTFLTGMLFGFATWATYDLTNQATLKDWLLIATLVDVGWGSFLIGTISRLTLYFVSRFS' A
#
# COMPACT_ATOMS: atom_id res chain seq x y z
N MET A 1 0.81 -31.08 -22.47
CA MET A 1 -0.25 -30.46 -21.65
C MET A 1 0.31 -29.51 -20.54
N PRO A 2 1.12 -28.46 -20.81
CA PRO A 2 1.50 -27.45 -19.80
C PRO A 2 0.87 -26.06 -20.02
N HIS A 3 0.09 -25.85 -21.08
CA HIS A 3 -0.36 -24.52 -21.50
C HIS A 3 -1.55 -23.93 -20.69
N VAL A 4 -2.17 -24.69 -19.79
CA VAL A 4 -3.40 -24.28 -19.08
C VAL A 4 -3.12 -23.56 -17.75
N TYR A 5 -1.95 -23.76 -17.14
CA TYR A 5 -1.63 -23.11 -15.86
C TYR A 5 -1.34 -21.60 -16.01
N LEU A 6 -0.82 -21.20 -17.17
CA LEU A 6 -0.48 -19.79 -17.44
C LEU A 6 -1.73 -18.90 -17.63
N SER A 7 -2.83 -19.44 -18.14
CA SER A 7 -4.05 -18.66 -18.40
C SER A 7 -4.77 -18.16 -17.15
N TRP A 8 -4.45 -18.70 -15.97
CA TRP A 8 -4.98 -18.23 -14.70
C TRP A 8 -4.24 -16.99 -14.16
N PHE A 9 -2.99 -16.78 -14.56
CA PHE A 9 -2.16 -15.65 -14.11
C PHE A 9 -2.24 -14.42 -15.03
N ILE A 10 -2.49 -14.63 -16.33
CA ILE A 10 -2.61 -13.58 -17.35
C ILE A 10 -3.78 -12.58 -17.15
N PRO A 11 -4.94 -12.92 -16.52
CA PRO A 11 -6.04 -11.97 -16.39
C PRO A 11 -5.73 -10.82 -15.42
N SER A 12 -4.78 -11.02 -14.51
CA SER A 12 -4.47 -10.05 -13.45
C SER A 12 -3.80 -8.78 -13.98
N LEU A 13 -3.22 -8.84 -15.18
CA LEU A 13 -2.53 -7.71 -15.83
C LEU A 13 -3.46 -6.85 -16.70
N HIS A 14 -4.66 -7.34 -17.05
CA HIS A 14 -5.60 -6.65 -17.94
C HIS A 14 -6.64 -5.80 -17.22
N GLN A 15 -6.65 -5.80 -15.88
CA GLN A 15 -7.49 -4.86 -15.14
C GLN A 15 -6.88 -3.46 -15.28
N LYS A 16 -7.60 -2.55 -15.92
CA LYS A 16 -7.30 -1.11 -15.91
C LYS A 16 -7.40 -0.60 -14.47
N THR A 17 -6.33 -0.79 -13.71
CA THR A 17 -6.22 -0.27 -12.35
C THR A 17 -6.13 1.25 -12.43
N SER A 18 -7.15 1.93 -11.92
CA SER A 18 -7.16 3.39 -11.86
C SER A 18 -6.03 3.86 -10.95
N TYR A 19 -5.24 4.84 -11.38
CA TYR A 19 -4.15 5.42 -10.59
C TYR A 19 -4.59 5.85 -9.18
N LEU A 20 -5.83 6.32 -9.06
CA LEU A 20 -6.42 6.76 -7.80
C LEU A 20 -6.74 5.56 -6.90
N ASN A 21 -7.23 4.46 -7.47
CA ASN A 21 -7.51 3.24 -6.72
C ASN A 21 -6.21 2.63 -6.17
N THR A 22 -5.15 2.57 -6.97
CA THR A 22 -3.86 2.03 -6.52
C THR A 22 -3.18 2.91 -5.48
N PHE A 23 -3.33 4.24 -5.60
CA PHE A 23 -2.88 5.16 -4.56
C PHE A 23 -3.61 4.89 -3.24
N LEU A 24 -4.94 4.80 -3.25
CA LEU A 24 -5.74 4.57 -2.04
C LEU A 24 -5.49 3.21 -1.40
N THR A 25 -5.40 2.14 -2.20
CA THR A 25 -5.10 0.80 -1.69
C THR A 25 -3.70 0.74 -1.08
N GLY A 26 -2.71 1.40 -1.70
CA GLY A 26 -1.37 1.55 -1.12
C GLY A 26 -1.38 2.35 0.19
N MET A 27 -2.15 3.45 0.23
CA MET A 27 -2.33 4.28 1.42
C MET A 27 -2.94 3.48 2.58
N LEU A 28 -4.00 2.70 2.33
CA LEU A 28 -4.65 1.85 3.33
C LEU A 28 -3.75 0.73 3.85
N PHE A 29 -2.94 0.14 2.96
CA PHE A 29 -1.96 -0.87 3.34
C PHE A 29 -0.86 -0.28 4.25
N GLY A 30 -0.34 0.89 3.89
CA GLY A 30 0.61 1.65 4.72
C GLY A 30 0.01 2.05 6.07
N PHE A 31 -1.24 2.52 6.07
CA PHE A 31 -1.99 2.85 7.27
C PHE A 31 -2.11 1.66 8.22
N ALA A 32 -2.56 0.51 7.72
CA ALA A 32 -2.75 -0.69 8.55
C ALA A 32 -1.43 -1.15 9.19
N THR A 33 -0.33 -1.10 8.45
CA THR A 33 1.00 -1.53 8.92
C THR A 33 1.50 -0.64 10.06
N TRP A 34 1.46 0.68 9.87
CA TRP A 34 1.93 1.64 10.87
C TRP A 34 0.98 1.83 12.04
N ALA A 35 -0.33 1.79 11.81
CA ALA A 35 -1.33 1.87 12.86
C ALA A 35 -1.20 0.69 13.85
N THR A 36 -0.91 -0.52 13.34
CA THR A 36 -0.73 -1.71 14.18
C THR A 36 0.49 -1.59 15.09
N TYR A 37 1.60 -1.05 14.57
CA TYR A 37 2.82 -0.81 15.35
C TYR A 37 2.56 0.16 16.50
N ASP A 38 1.87 1.26 16.21
CA ASP A 38 1.66 2.31 17.19
C ASP A 38 0.57 1.99 18.23
N LEU A 39 -0.48 1.24 17.85
CA LEU A 39 -1.46 0.67 18.80
C LEU A 39 -0.79 -0.23 19.85
N THR A 40 0.28 -0.93 19.47
CA THR A 40 1.03 -1.78 20.40
C THR A 40 1.91 -0.94 21.33
N ASN A 41 2.54 0.13 20.81
CA ASN A 41 3.34 1.04 21.63
C ASN A 41 2.48 1.87 22.61
N GLN A 42 1.28 2.30 22.21
CA GLN A 42 0.33 2.97 23.10
C GLN A 42 -0.19 2.07 24.22
N ALA A 43 -0.31 0.76 23.98
CA ALA A 43 -0.72 -0.18 25.02
C ALA A 43 0.37 -0.44 26.08
N THR A 44 1.63 -0.08 25.79
CA THR A 44 2.78 -0.43 26.61
C THR A 44 3.43 0.78 27.31
N LEU A 45 3.38 1.98 26.73
CA LEU A 45 3.98 3.19 27.27
C LEU A 45 2.91 4.23 27.64
N LYS A 46 2.93 4.70 28.91
CA LYS A 46 1.86 5.50 29.52
C LYS A 46 1.74 6.96 29.02
N ASP A 47 2.69 7.46 28.23
CA ASP A 47 2.74 8.86 27.76
C ASP A 47 3.18 8.99 26.28
N TRP A 48 2.78 8.05 25.42
CA TRP A 48 3.06 8.19 23.99
C TRP A 48 2.14 9.26 23.35
N LEU A 49 2.74 10.26 22.72
CA LEU A 49 2.00 11.34 22.08
C LEU A 49 1.28 10.79 20.83
N LEU A 50 -0.04 10.67 20.87
CA LEU A 50 -0.91 10.29 19.73
C LEU A 50 -0.64 11.10 18.44
N ILE A 51 -0.09 12.31 18.59
CA ILE A 51 0.32 13.16 17.47
C ILE A 51 1.53 12.59 16.73
N ALA A 52 2.50 12.00 17.43
CA ALA A 52 3.66 11.36 16.80
C ALA A 52 3.21 10.19 15.92
N THR A 53 2.29 9.37 16.45
CA THR A 53 1.61 8.29 15.74
C THR A 53 0.94 8.74 14.45
N LEU A 54 0.11 9.78 14.54
CA LEU A 54 -0.67 10.27 13.40
C LEU A 54 0.23 10.85 12.32
N VAL A 55 1.33 11.49 12.72
CA VAL A 55 2.34 11.99 11.79
C VAL A 55 3.07 10.84 11.09
N ASP A 56 3.49 9.80 11.83
CA ASP A 56 4.21 8.65 11.25
C ASP A 56 3.31 7.82 10.33
N VAL A 57 2.07 7.55 10.75
CA VAL A 57 1.08 6.85 9.94
C VAL A 57 0.69 7.68 8.71
N GLY A 58 0.47 8.98 8.87
CA GLY A 58 0.14 9.89 7.77
C GLY A 58 1.25 9.95 6.73
N TRP A 59 2.50 10.07 7.19
CA TRP A 59 3.67 10.09 6.33
C TRP A 59 3.90 8.74 5.63
N GLY A 60 3.86 7.64 6.38
CA GLY A 60 4.04 6.28 5.85
C GLY A 60 2.97 5.89 4.83
N SER A 61 1.72 6.26 5.07
CA SER A 61 0.62 6.02 4.15
C SER A 61 0.76 6.83 2.86
N PHE A 62 1.12 8.11 2.97
CA PHE A 62 1.37 8.98 1.81
C PHE A 62 2.55 8.49 0.96
N LEU A 63 3.64 8.06 1.59
CA LEU A 63 4.81 7.52 0.91
C LEU A 63 4.48 6.24 0.13
N ILE A 64 3.78 5.29 0.76
CA ILE A 64 3.41 4.02 0.11
C ILE A 64 2.44 4.27 -1.05
N GLY A 65 1.41 5.13 -0.87
CA GLY A 65 0.52 5.51 -1.96
C GLY A 65 1.27 6.10 -3.16
N THR A 66 2.26 6.97 -2.88
CA THR A 66 3.10 7.59 -3.92
C THR A 66 3.96 6.56 -4.65
N ILE A 67 4.59 5.63 -3.92
CA ILE A 67 5.39 4.55 -4.50
C ILE A 67 4.52 3.63 -5.35
N SER A 68 3.36 3.20 -4.86
CA SER A 68 2.45 2.34 -5.63
C SER A 68 2.00 3.01 -6.94
N ARG A 69 1.76 4.33 -6.93
CA ARG A 69 1.44 5.09 -8.14
C ARG A 69 2.63 5.19 -9.10
N LEU A 70 3.83 5.45 -8.58
CA LEU A 70 5.05 5.50 -9.39
C LEU A 70 5.35 4.14 -10.03
N THR A 71 5.26 3.05 -9.27
CA THR A 71 5.43 1.69 -9.77
C THR A 71 4.47 1.40 -10.91
N LEU A 72 3.18 1.74 -10.78
CA LEU A 72 2.24 1.60 -11.91
C LEU A 72 2.60 2.47 -13.10
N TYR A 73 3.02 3.71 -12.89
CA TYR A 73 3.43 4.59 -13.98
C TYR A 73 4.61 3.98 -14.75
N PHE A 74 5.65 3.51 -14.05
CA PHE A 74 6.79 2.85 -14.67
C PHE A 74 6.40 1.55 -15.39
N VAL A 75 5.62 0.68 -14.74
CA VAL A 75 5.12 -0.57 -15.37
C VAL A 75 4.31 -0.27 -16.62
N SER A 76 3.42 0.72 -16.59
CA SER A 76 2.62 1.13 -17.75
C SER A 76 3.43 1.76 -18.87
N ARG A 77 4.64 2.26 -18.57
CA ARG A 77 5.55 2.85 -19.57
C ARG A 77 6.41 1.80 -20.27
N PHE A 78 6.72 0.69 -19.59
CA PHE A 78 7.59 -0.39 -20.08
C PHE A 78 6.82 -1.62 -20.58
N SER A 79 5.52 -1.71 -20.30
CA SER A 79 4.64 -2.78 -20.79
C SER A 79 3.87 -2.40 -22.06
#